data_AF-A0A8I1GJ85-F1
#
_entry.id   AF-A0A8I1GJ85-F1
#
_cell.length_a   1.000
_cell.length_b   1.000
_cell.length_c   1.000
_cell.angle_alpha   90.00
_cell.angle_beta   90.00
_cell.angle_gamma   90.00
#
_symmetry.space_group_name_H-M   'P 1'
#
loop_
_entity.id
_entity.type
_entity.pdbx_description
1 polymer ?
#
loop_
_entity_poly.entity_id
_entity_poly.type
_entity_poly.pdbx_seq_one_letter_code
_entity_poly.pdbx_strand_id
1 'polypeptide(L)'
;MRTGLAGLLGGFCVGGLMLSATGAAAAETRAVIVLDATAQMNAHLGAKTKIDIARASITGALARLGPGASVSLWTFGGNPQKKCEDRADSLSGQSREATLPALTKALAKIQPKAGRAPAFSAVEEAVKAFGGDKPVSAVLIAGTGDDCAADVCAAARALHDAAPQTKLTVFGLGANEKAAAAYTCAAKAMGGGFTAIKAPADLDKALRQTLADAQAEMAKAATASEAAPPAGAPAKPATTAIPSPPGTDAGKTAAATPDEAAPAAPPASPADNKPAPPAPAQPEPNVVLSATLAPGLPMLDAGVTWEIFKIVPTPTGQMREADAPLWVGGGGQAKAKLPDGRYKVQLTYGLATASAEVAVEGSRVERTVPLDAGTIAVEALKSPGGDPAVGAFFTLYRQGANGTREEIGRSSIAPAIFQVNSGSYILAATAGLARLETPVRVESGKVSVVSMALNVGTLAIRTLAAPTAQTALPAWHRLFAEGANPAAKAGAPLVRLSGASPRIDLPAGTYRLETVYGAIRDVRTVSVAAGRTTPENITLDAGEAKITLPSGKQDGVCAVYEAGGERAASPLVRAAGGEPHFILKAGRYDLECRAKNKPDAPRRAEIVIVAGEVKTTNLGE
;
A
#
# COMPACT_ATOMS: atom_id res chain seq x y z
N MET A 1 -41.93 69.56 22.11
CA MET A 1 -43.08 68.63 22.16
C MET A 1 -42.69 67.41 22.98
N ARG A 2 -43.60 66.88 23.81
CA ARG A 2 -43.72 65.48 24.32
C ARG A 2 -42.42 64.67 24.61
N THR A 3 -42.02 64.52 25.89
CA THR A 3 -42.19 63.32 26.78
C THR A 3 -41.39 62.07 26.37
N GLY A 4 -40.65 61.34 27.24
CA GLY A 4 -40.34 61.40 28.69
C GLY A 4 -38.93 60.83 28.98
N LEU A 5 -38.32 60.94 30.17
CA LEU A 5 -38.53 60.11 31.40
C LEU A 5 -38.58 58.59 31.12
N ALA A 6 -37.87 57.68 31.83
CA ALA A 6 -36.90 57.79 32.95
C ALA A 6 -36.10 56.47 33.09
N GLY A 7 -35.04 56.42 33.90
CA GLY A 7 -34.45 55.13 34.37
C GLY A 7 -32.99 55.22 34.86
N LEU A 8 -32.79 55.26 36.18
CA LEU A 8 -31.47 55.19 36.85
C LEU A 8 -31.07 53.74 37.21
N LEU A 9 -29.84 53.59 37.72
CA LEU A 9 -29.22 52.38 38.32
C LEU A 9 -28.69 51.35 37.29
N GLY A 10 -27.50 50.77 37.41
CA GLY A 10 -26.41 50.99 38.38
C GLY A 10 -25.50 49.75 38.51
N GLY A 11 -24.24 49.93 38.90
CA GLY A 11 -23.43 48.85 39.50
C GLY A 11 -22.34 48.19 38.63
N PHE A 12 -21.13 48.18 39.22
CA PHE A 12 -20.06 47.19 39.07
C PHE A 12 -19.36 47.00 37.71
N CYS A 13 -18.15 47.56 37.64
CA CYS A 13 -17.03 46.94 36.95
C CYS A 13 -16.76 45.55 37.57
N VAL A 14 -16.88 44.50 36.77
CA VAL A 14 -16.18 43.22 36.98
C VAL A 14 -15.34 42.97 35.74
N GLY A 15 -14.04 42.75 35.94
CA GLY A 15 -13.11 42.47 34.85
C GLY A 15 -13.45 41.13 34.20
N GLY A 16 -14.13 41.17 33.06
CA GLY A 16 -14.33 40.01 32.21
C GLY A 16 -13.00 39.59 31.59
N LEU A 17 -12.28 38.69 32.27
CA LEU A 17 -11.17 37.94 31.70
C LEU A 17 -11.71 37.19 30.48
N MET A 18 -11.49 37.74 29.28
CA MET A 18 -11.81 37.08 28.01
C MET A 18 -10.91 35.85 27.87
N LEU A 19 -11.38 34.75 28.46
CA LEU A 19 -10.82 33.42 28.29
C LEU A 19 -10.95 33.07 26.81
N SER A 20 -9.89 33.39 26.06
CA SER A 20 -9.80 33.06 24.65
C SER A 20 -9.78 31.54 24.56
N ALA A 21 -10.93 30.94 24.24
CA ALA A 21 -11.01 29.53 23.97
C ALA A 21 -10.16 29.23 22.73
N THR A 22 -8.90 28.84 22.95
CA THR A 22 -8.08 28.16 21.97
C THR A 22 -8.87 26.95 21.53
N GLY A 23 -9.46 27.01 20.34
CA GLY A 23 -10.17 25.89 19.76
C GLY A 23 -9.20 24.75 19.56
N ALA A 24 -9.24 23.77 20.46
CA ALA A 24 -8.53 22.52 20.29
C ALA A 24 -8.85 21.99 18.89
N ALA A 25 -7.82 21.65 18.11
CA ALA A 25 -7.99 21.15 16.76
C ALA A 25 -8.75 19.82 16.84
N ALA A 26 -10.05 19.85 16.57
CA ALA A 26 -10.94 18.73 16.81
C ALA A 26 -10.42 17.48 16.08
N ALA A 27 -10.29 16.39 16.85
CA ALA A 27 -9.76 15.13 16.34
C ALA A 27 -10.58 14.64 15.14
N GLU A 28 -9.99 14.77 13.97
CA GLU A 28 -10.74 14.61 12.74
C GLU A 28 -10.89 13.13 12.42
N THR A 29 -12.10 12.58 12.55
CA THR A 29 -12.35 11.16 12.27
C THR A 29 -12.04 10.88 10.81
N ARG A 30 -11.14 9.93 10.51
CA ARG A 30 -10.74 9.57 9.14
C ARG A 30 -11.12 8.13 8.85
N ALA A 31 -12.16 7.93 8.03
CA ALA A 31 -12.62 6.61 7.63
C ALA A 31 -12.67 6.42 6.12
N VAL A 32 -12.44 5.19 5.69
CA VAL A 32 -12.52 4.76 4.29
C VAL A 32 -13.45 3.57 4.23
N ILE A 33 -14.57 3.67 3.52
CA ILE A 33 -15.51 2.58 3.33
C ILE A 33 -15.32 2.02 1.92
N VAL A 34 -15.01 0.73 1.82
CA VAL A 34 -14.81 0.00 0.57
C VAL A 34 -15.93 -1.02 0.42
N LEU A 35 -16.74 -0.89 -0.63
CA LEU A 35 -17.95 -1.67 -0.83
C LEU A 35 -17.85 -2.55 -2.08
N ASP A 36 -18.12 -3.84 -1.89
CA ASP A 36 -18.28 -4.80 -2.98
C ASP A 36 -19.47 -4.41 -3.89
N ALA A 37 -19.20 -4.27 -5.19
CA ALA A 37 -20.19 -4.02 -6.24
C ALA A 37 -20.22 -5.15 -7.29
N THR A 38 -19.77 -6.36 -6.93
CA THR A 38 -19.89 -7.56 -7.77
C THR A 38 -21.27 -8.22 -7.67
N ALA A 39 -21.65 -9.03 -8.67
CA ALA A 39 -22.98 -9.63 -8.81
C ALA A 39 -23.45 -10.45 -7.58
N GLN A 40 -22.52 -11.02 -6.80
CA GLN A 40 -22.85 -11.76 -5.58
C GLN A 40 -23.46 -10.90 -4.46
N MET A 41 -23.40 -9.57 -4.58
CA MET A 41 -24.13 -8.62 -3.72
C MET A 41 -25.61 -8.45 -4.09
N ASN A 42 -26.05 -8.98 -5.24
CA ASN A 42 -27.49 -9.12 -5.57
C ASN A 42 -28.14 -10.32 -4.87
N ALA A 43 -27.37 -11.22 -4.27
CA ALA A 43 -27.91 -12.34 -3.49
C ALA A 43 -28.68 -11.83 -2.25
N HIS A 44 -29.70 -12.58 -1.83
CA HIS A 44 -30.51 -12.24 -0.67
C HIS A 44 -29.83 -12.63 0.65
N LEU A 45 -30.07 -11.85 1.70
CA LEU A 45 -29.72 -12.14 3.08
C LEU A 45 -30.94 -11.79 3.95
N GLY A 46 -31.79 -12.79 4.18
CA GLY A 46 -33.17 -12.55 4.63
C GLY A 46 -34.01 -11.90 3.53
N ALA A 47 -34.89 -10.97 3.89
CA ALA A 47 -35.86 -10.35 2.98
C ALA A 47 -35.30 -9.22 2.07
N LYS A 48 -33.99 -9.01 2.03
CA LYS A 48 -33.33 -7.94 1.23
C LYS A 48 -32.08 -8.47 0.55
N THR A 49 -31.64 -7.82 -0.53
CA THR A 49 -30.33 -8.13 -1.14
C THR A 49 -29.19 -7.63 -0.24
N LYS A 50 -28.01 -8.25 -0.35
CA LYS A 50 -26.80 -7.82 0.39
C LYS A 50 -26.44 -6.36 0.09
N ILE A 51 -26.59 -5.93 -1.17
CA ILE A 51 -26.35 -4.52 -1.53
C ILE A 51 -27.36 -3.57 -0.87
N ASP A 52 -28.65 -3.91 -0.80
CA ASP A 52 -29.65 -3.04 -0.14
C ASP A 52 -29.38 -2.91 1.36
N ILE A 53 -28.91 -3.98 2.00
CA ILE A 53 -28.50 -4.00 3.41
C ILE A 53 -27.26 -3.13 3.62
N ALA A 54 -26.24 -3.28 2.77
CA ALA A 54 -25.04 -2.45 2.81
C ALA A 54 -25.35 -0.97 2.59
N ARG A 55 -26.14 -0.61 1.58
CA ARG A 55 -26.56 0.78 1.32
C ARG A 55 -27.30 1.38 2.52
N ALA A 56 -28.25 0.64 3.11
CA ALA A 56 -29.02 1.10 4.27
C ALA A 56 -28.12 1.32 5.50
N SER A 57 -27.22 0.37 5.78
CA SER A 57 -26.30 0.44 6.93
C SER A 57 -25.29 1.59 6.79
N ILE A 58 -24.68 1.76 5.62
CA ILE A 58 -23.75 2.88 5.35
C ILE A 58 -24.49 4.22 5.49
N THR A 59 -25.68 4.36 4.89
CA THR A 59 -26.48 5.60 5.00
C THR A 59 -26.81 5.92 6.46
N GLY A 60 -27.28 4.93 7.23
CA GLY A 60 -27.64 5.08 8.64
C GLY A 60 -26.45 5.35 9.57
N ALA A 61 -25.26 4.88 9.21
CA ALA A 61 -24.02 5.14 9.94
C ALA A 61 -23.45 6.54 9.62
N LEU A 62 -23.38 6.92 8.34
CA LEU A 62 -22.93 8.25 7.91
C LEU A 62 -23.81 9.37 8.50
N ALA A 63 -25.13 9.15 8.63
CA ALA A 63 -26.07 10.10 9.20
C ALA A 63 -25.87 10.39 10.71
N ARG A 64 -24.95 9.68 11.38
CA ARG A 64 -24.65 9.84 12.82
C ARG A 64 -23.25 10.41 13.08
N LEU A 65 -22.48 10.69 12.04
CA LEU A 65 -21.14 11.26 12.17
C LEU A 65 -21.22 12.75 12.51
N GLY A 66 -20.42 13.18 13.49
CA GLY A 66 -20.28 14.60 13.85
C GLY A 66 -19.60 15.44 12.76
N PRO A 67 -19.65 16.78 12.86
CA PRO A 67 -19.20 17.71 11.82
C PRO A 67 -17.67 17.73 11.55
N GLY A 68 -16.88 16.92 12.26
CA GLY A 68 -15.44 16.73 12.05
C GLY A 68 -15.05 15.38 11.43
N ALA A 69 -15.97 14.68 10.76
CA ALA A 69 -15.71 13.39 10.15
C ALA A 69 -15.38 13.49 8.65
N SER A 70 -14.16 13.06 8.29
CA SER A 70 -13.73 12.79 6.93
C SER A 70 -14.04 11.35 6.56
N VAL A 71 -14.94 11.12 5.58
CA VAL A 71 -15.19 9.77 5.06
C VAL A 71 -15.12 9.76 3.54
N SER A 72 -14.40 8.78 2.98
CA SER A 72 -14.51 8.43 1.56
C SER A 72 -15.22 7.09 1.38
N LEU A 73 -15.95 6.96 0.26
CA LEU A 73 -16.61 5.74 -0.16
C LEU A 73 -16.00 5.29 -1.49
N TRP A 74 -15.69 4.00 -1.60
CA TRP A 74 -15.07 3.36 -2.74
C TRP A 74 -15.82 2.08 -3.12
N THR A 75 -15.75 1.70 -4.39
CA THR A 75 -16.34 0.45 -4.90
C THR A 75 -15.37 -0.34 -5.76
N PHE A 76 -15.49 -1.67 -5.73
CA PHE A 76 -14.74 -2.58 -6.58
C PHE A 76 -15.65 -3.60 -7.28
N GLY A 77 -15.18 -4.16 -8.41
CA GLY A 77 -15.85 -5.25 -9.13
C GLY A 77 -17.17 -4.91 -9.82
N GLY A 78 -17.58 -3.64 -9.82
CA GLY A 78 -18.80 -3.14 -10.48
C GLY A 78 -18.71 -2.95 -12.00
N ASN A 79 -17.63 -3.42 -12.65
CA ASN A 79 -17.40 -3.24 -14.08
C ASN A 79 -17.13 -4.60 -14.78
N PRO A 80 -18.00 -5.04 -15.72
CA PRO A 80 -17.88 -6.35 -16.36
C PRO A 80 -16.81 -6.45 -17.46
N GLN A 81 -16.24 -5.34 -17.94
CA GLN A 81 -15.16 -5.36 -18.95
C GLN A 81 -13.75 -5.45 -18.35
N LYS A 82 -13.69 -5.49 -17.03
CA LYS A 82 -12.57 -5.07 -16.21
C LYS A 82 -12.23 -6.22 -15.23
N LYS A 83 -10.95 -6.57 -15.11
CA LYS A 83 -10.49 -7.83 -14.50
C LYS A 83 -9.81 -7.55 -13.15
N CYS A 84 -8.79 -8.31 -12.75
CA CYS A 84 -8.11 -8.16 -11.46
C CYS A 84 -7.12 -7.00 -11.40
N GLU A 85 -6.80 -6.41 -12.55
CA GLU A 85 -5.94 -5.23 -12.71
C GLU A 85 -6.71 -3.91 -12.44
N ASP A 86 -7.92 -4.02 -11.89
CA ASP A 86 -8.82 -2.90 -11.65
C ASP A 86 -8.44 -2.07 -10.44
N ARG A 87 -8.51 -0.76 -10.66
CA ARG A 87 -8.51 0.22 -9.58
C ARG A 87 -9.89 0.34 -8.97
N ALA A 88 -9.96 0.57 -7.68
CA ALA A 88 -11.21 0.90 -7.01
C ALA A 88 -11.75 2.23 -7.54
N ASP A 89 -13.02 2.25 -7.93
CA ASP A 89 -13.69 3.47 -8.35
C ASP A 89 -14.08 4.24 -7.08
N SER A 90 -13.42 5.38 -6.84
CA SER A 90 -13.78 6.30 -5.76
C SER A 90 -15.13 6.94 -6.06
N LEU A 91 -16.07 6.82 -5.11
CA LEU A 91 -17.36 7.52 -5.15
C LEU A 91 -17.29 8.88 -4.47
N SER A 92 -16.10 9.31 -4.01
CA SER A 92 -15.90 10.64 -3.43
C SER A 92 -15.67 11.71 -4.51
N GLY A 93 -16.38 12.83 -4.37
CA GLY A 93 -15.90 14.10 -4.92
C GLY A 93 -14.65 14.55 -4.13
N GLN A 94 -13.73 15.26 -4.78
CA GLN A 94 -12.39 15.57 -4.26
C GLN A 94 -12.36 16.65 -3.14
N SER A 95 -13.26 16.58 -2.17
CA SER A 95 -13.27 17.42 -0.98
C SER A 95 -13.79 16.61 0.22
N ARG A 96 -13.46 17.07 1.43
CA ARG A 96 -14.11 16.65 2.69
C ARG A 96 -15.59 17.00 2.76
N GLU A 97 -16.11 17.69 1.74
CA GLU A 97 -17.51 18.11 1.60
C GLU A 97 -18.26 17.35 0.49
N ALA A 98 -17.99 16.06 0.32
CA ALA A 98 -18.99 15.17 -0.25
C ALA A 98 -20.17 15.09 0.73
N THR A 99 -21.11 16.05 0.63
CA THR A 99 -22.24 16.17 1.56
C THR A 99 -22.99 14.83 1.70
N LEU A 100 -23.53 14.55 2.89
CA LEU A 100 -24.27 13.31 3.16
C LEU A 100 -25.31 12.96 2.06
N PRO A 101 -26.08 13.91 1.48
CA PRO A 101 -26.94 13.65 0.33
C PRO A 101 -26.21 13.21 -0.94
N ALA A 102 -25.02 13.76 -1.23
CA ALA A 102 -24.22 13.38 -2.40
C ALA A 102 -23.69 11.94 -2.28
N LEU A 103 -23.15 11.57 -1.11
CA LEU A 103 -22.72 10.19 -0.82
C LEU A 103 -23.90 9.21 -0.88
N THR A 104 -25.03 9.57 -0.26
CA THR A 104 -26.26 8.74 -0.28
C THR A 104 -26.77 8.55 -1.72
N LYS A 105 -26.72 9.60 -2.55
CA LYS A 105 -27.12 9.56 -3.97
C LYS A 105 -26.16 8.75 -4.85
N ALA A 106 -24.86 8.74 -4.55
CA ALA A 106 -23.88 7.89 -5.21
C ALA A 106 -24.08 6.42 -4.83
N LEU A 107 -24.19 6.14 -3.53
CA LEU A 107 -24.45 4.83 -2.94
C LEU A 107 -25.73 4.18 -3.49
N ALA A 108 -26.82 4.94 -3.61
CA ALA A 108 -28.09 4.51 -4.20
C ALA A 108 -27.99 4.11 -5.69
N LYS A 109 -27.00 4.63 -6.43
CA LYS A 109 -26.78 4.34 -7.87
C LYS A 109 -25.91 3.12 -8.14
N ILE A 110 -25.22 2.57 -7.14
CA ILE A 110 -24.40 1.37 -7.31
C ILE A 110 -25.33 0.23 -7.77
N GLN A 111 -25.00 -0.39 -8.89
CA GLN A 111 -25.68 -1.59 -9.39
C GLN A 111 -24.66 -2.72 -9.43
N PRO A 112 -24.82 -3.80 -8.64
CA PRO A 112 -23.83 -4.86 -8.63
C PRO A 112 -23.85 -5.67 -9.94
N LYS A 113 -22.68 -5.82 -10.58
CA LYS A 113 -22.53 -6.42 -11.91
C LYS A 113 -21.59 -7.62 -11.90
N ALA A 114 -21.69 -8.48 -12.91
CA ALA A 114 -20.71 -9.54 -13.08
C ALA A 114 -19.30 -8.93 -13.24
N GLY A 115 -18.31 -9.52 -12.57
CA GLY A 115 -16.96 -8.97 -12.46
C GLY A 115 -16.15 -9.79 -11.45
N ARG A 116 -14.84 -9.57 -11.44
CA ARG A 116 -13.93 -10.14 -10.44
C ARG A 116 -13.94 -9.28 -9.17
N ALA A 117 -13.44 -9.82 -8.06
CA ALA A 117 -13.49 -9.21 -6.74
C ALA A 117 -12.08 -8.86 -6.20
N PRO A 118 -11.41 -7.82 -6.72
CA PRO A 118 -10.13 -7.31 -6.20
C PRO A 118 -10.35 -6.51 -4.89
N ALA A 119 -10.84 -7.20 -3.86
CA ALA A 119 -11.31 -6.58 -2.62
C ALA A 119 -10.16 -5.97 -1.80
N PHE A 120 -9.00 -6.63 -1.73
CA PHE A 120 -7.89 -6.16 -0.90
C PHE A 120 -7.08 -5.05 -1.58
N SER A 121 -6.79 -5.16 -2.89
CA SER A 121 -6.15 -4.05 -3.61
C SER A 121 -7.02 -2.79 -3.61
N ALA A 122 -8.35 -2.94 -3.61
CA ALA A 122 -9.27 -1.83 -3.41
C ALA A 122 -9.14 -1.17 -2.03
N VAL A 123 -8.89 -1.95 -0.97
CA VAL A 123 -8.55 -1.41 0.37
C VAL A 123 -7.22 -0.69 0.35
N GLU A 124 -6.18 -1.27 -0.27
CA GLU A 124 -4.88 -0.61 -0.40
C GLU A 124 -4.97 0.75 -1.10
N GLU A 125 -5.61 0.79 -2.27
CA GLU A 125 -5.75 2.02 -3.06
C GLU A 125 -6.55 3.08 -2.31
N ALA A 126 -7.65 2.68 -1.66
CA ALA A 126 -8.49 3.60 -0.92
C ALA A 126 -7.78 4.17 0.32
N VAL A 127 -6.98 3.36 1.04
CA VAL A 127 -6.13 3.83 2.15
C VAL A 127 -5.02 4.76 1.65
N LYS A 128 -4.30 4.36 0.58
CA LYS A 128 -3.22 5.17 -0.04
C LYS A 128 -3.74 6.52 -0.51
N ALA A 129 -4.87 6.55 -1.22
CA ALA A 129 -5.50 7.76 -1.73
C ALA A 129 -6.09 8.68 -0.64
N PHE A 130 -6.50 8.12 0.51
CA PHE A 130 -7.00 8.91 1.63
C PHE A 130 -5.89 9.49 2.52
N GLY A 131 -4.64 9.04 2.35
CA GLY A 131 -3.45 9.48 3.07
C GLY A 131 -3.14 8.58 4.28
N GLY A 132 -2.44 7.47 4.02
CA GLY A 132 -2.11 6.43 5.01
C GLY A 132 -1.06 6.81 6.06
N ASP A 133 -0.42 7.98 5.93
CA ASP A 133 0.55 8.53 6.91
C ASP A 133 -0.11 9.06 8.20
N LYS A 134 -1.43 8.93 8.32
CA LYS A 134 -2.24 9.34 9.47
C LYS A 134 -3.14 8.17 9.88
N PRO A 135 -3.70 8.15 11.11
CA PRO A 135 -4.64 7.11 11.48
C PRO A 135 -5.86 7.11 10.55
N VAL A 136 -6.22 5.93 10.06
CA VAL A 136 -7.36 5.71 9.14
C VAL A 136 -8.11 4.45 9.57
N SER A 137 -9.43 4.57 9.72
CA SER A 137 -10.32 3.43 9.90
C SER A 137 -10.80 2.92 8.54
N ALA A 138 -10.18 1.87 8.03
CA ALA A 138 -10.59 1.19 6.80
C ALA A 138 -11.70 0.16 7.11
N VAL A 139 -12.79 0.21 6.35
CA VAL A 139 -13.94 -0.68 6.50
C VAL A 139 -14.24 -1.33 5.15
N LEU A 140 -14.02 -2.65 5.05
CA LEU A 140 -14.35 -3.44 3.88
C LEU A 140 -15.71 -4.14 4.09
N ILE A 141 -16.65 -3.94 3.19
CA ILE A 141 -17.93 -4.67 3.14
C ILE A 141 -17.88 -5.58 1.91
N ALA A 142 -17.62 -6.87 2.14
CA ALA A 142 -17.33 -7.87 1.11
C ALA A 142 -18.46 -8.91 0.99
N GLY A 143 -18.70 -9.41 -0.23
CA GLY A 143 -19.62 -10.50 -0.49
C GLY A 143 -19.07 -11.87 -0.07
N THR A 144 -18.41 -12.57 -0.99
CA THR A 144 -18.05 -14.00 -0.86
C THR A 144 -16.55 -14.27 -0.65
N GLY A 145 -15.68 -13.34 -1.05
CA GLY A 145 -14.22 -13.44 -0.96
C GLY A 145 -13.51 -12.46 -1.89
N ASP A 146 -12.19 -12.38 -1.76
CA ASP A 146 -11.33 -11.84 -2.81
C ASP A 146 -10.93 -13.01 -3.72
N ASP A 147 -11.10 -12.85 -5.03
CA ASP A 147 -10.77 -13.89 -6.01
C ASP A 147 -9.58 -13.51 -6.91
N CYS A 148 -8.98 -12.34 -6.68
CA CYS A 148 -7.90 -11.74 -7.45
C CYS A 148 -6.55 -11.74 -6.70
N ALA A 149 -6.55 -11.46 -5.41
CA ALA A 149 -5.37 -11.53 -4.57
C ALA A 149 -4.93 -12.99 -4.39
N ALA A 150 -3.65 -13.28 -4.67
CA ALA A 150 -3.07 -14.60 -4.42
C ALA A 150 -3.06 -14.94 -2.91
N ASP A 151 -2.79 -13.94 -2.06
CA ASP A 151 -2.90 -14.02 -0.60
C ASP A 151 -3.34 -12.65 -0.03
N VAL A 152 -4.58 -12.60 0.46
CA VAL A 152 -5.19 -11.42 1.11
C VAL A 152 -4.52 -11.07 2.44
N CYS A 153 -4.01 -12.05 3.18
CA CYS A 153 -3.37 -11.79 4.47
C CYS A 153 -1.93 -11.30 4.30
N ALA A 154 -1.18 -11.81 3.32
CA ALA A 154 0.13 -11.28 2.98
C ALA A 154 0.04 -9.82 2.53
N ALA A 155 -0.92 -9.50 1.65
CA ALA A 155 -1.18 -8.12 1.22
C ALA A 155 -1.55 -7.21 2.40
N ALA A 156 -2.33 -7.70 3.37
CA ALA A 156 -2.70 -6.95 4.56
C ALA A 156 -1.54 -6.67 5.53
N ARG A 157 -0.57 -7.58 5.63
CA ARG A 157 0.68 -7.31 6.37
C ARG A 157 1.47 -6.21 5.68
N ALA A 158 1.66 -6.31 4.36
CA ALA A 158 2.34 -5.27 3.59
C ALA A 158 1.65 -3.90 3.66
N LEU A 159 0.31 -3.85 3.71
CA LEU A 159 -0.44 -2.61 3.92
C LEU A 159 -0.32 -2.09 5.37
N HIS A 160 -0.24 -2.97 6.38
CA HIS A 160 0.06 -2.55 7.75
C HIS A 160 1.47 -1.94 7.83
N ASP A 161 2.48 -2.58 7.24
CA ASP A 161 3.86 -2.08 7.23
C ASP A 161 3.98 -0.70 6.56
N ALA A 162 3.22 -0.48 5.47
CA ALA A 162 3.17 0.79 4.75
C ALA A 162 2.27 1.87 5.41
N ALA A 163 1.33 1.49 6.26
CA ALA A 163 0.38 2.39 6.91
C ALA A 163 0.01 1.88 8.33
N PRO A 164 0.97 1.90 9.28
CA PRO A 164 0.85 1.17 10.56
C PRO A 164 -0.24 1.72 11.50
N GLN A 165 -0.72 2.94 11.24
CA GLN A 165 -1.84 3.56 11.96
C GLN A 165 -3.21 3.26 11.32
N THR A 166 -3.27 2.46 10.25
CA THR A 166 -4.51 2.06 9.59
C THR A 166 -5.10 0.81 10.25
N LYS A 167 -6.36 0.90 10.66
CA LYS A 167 -7.13 -0.22 11.23
C LYS A 167 -8.10 -0.78 10.18
N LEU A 168 -8.05 -2.08 9.89
CA LEU A 168 -8.99 -2.72 8.94
C LEU A 168 -10.07 -3.54 9.65
N THR A 169 -11.32 -3.13 9.51
CA THR A 169 -12.49 -3.93 9.87
C THR A 169 -13.13 -4.51 8.62
N VAL A 170 -13.46 -5.81 8.62
CA VAL A 170 -14.07 -6.49 7.47
C VAL A 170 -15.43 -7.08 7.85
N PHE A 171 -16.46 -6.74 7.07
CA PHE A 171 -17.81 -7.28 7.16
C PHE A 171 -18.08 -8.22 6.00
N GLY A 172 -18.15 -9.54 6.27
CA GLY A 172 -18.40 -10.56 5.25
C GLY A 172 -19.88 -10.92 5.15
N LEU A 173 -20.54 -10.54 4.05
CA LEU A 173 -21.94 -10.87 3.76
C LEU A 173 -22.01 -12.20 2.98
N GLY A 174 -21.76 -13.30 3.69
CA GLY A 174 -21.73 -14.64 3.10
C GLY A 174 -20.38 -15.02 2.49
N ALA A 175 -19.28 -14.65 3.15
CA ALA A 175 -17.96 -15.18 2.87
C ALA A 175 -17.93 -16.70 3.11
N ASN A 176 -17.28 -17.45 2.21
CA ASN A 176 -16.99 -18.88 2.45
C ASN A 176 -15.87 -19.04 3.50
N GLU A 177 -15.61 -20.26 3.99
CA GLU A 177 -14.63 -20.50 5.06
C GLU A 177 -13.21 -20.03 4.69
N LYS A 178 -12.77 -20.26 3.44
CA LYS A 178 -11.47 -19.80 2.94
C LYS A 178 -11.38 -18.27 2.97
N ALA A 179 -12.41 -17.58 2.49
CA ALA A 179 -12.49 -16.13 2.49
C ALA A 179 -12.59 -15.55 3.91
N ALA A 180 -13.36 -16.18 4.80
CA ALA A 180 -13.48 -15.79 6.19
C ALA A 180 -12.14 -15.91 6.93
N ALA A 181 -11.40 -17.01 6.72
CA ALA A 181 -10.06 -17.19 7.27
C ALA A 181 -9.07 -16.13 6.74
N ALA A 182 -9.07 -15.90 5.42
CA ALA A 182 -8.21 -14.90 4.77
C ALA A 182 -8.50 -13.48 5.29
N TYR A 183 -9.77 -13.07 5.35
CA TYR A 183 -10.18 -11.77 5.87
C TYR A 183 -9.96 -11.62 7.38
N THR A 184 -10.11 -12.69 8.18
CA THR A 184 -9.77 -12.68 9.60
C THR A 184 -8.28 -12.44 9.81
N CYS A 185 -7.44 -13.11 9.03
CA CYS A 185 -5.99 -12.93 9.05
C CYS A 185 -5.61 -11.50 8.64
N ALA A 186 -6.21 -10.98 7.57
CA ALA A 186 -5.97 -9.62 7.07
C ALA A 186 -6.39 -8.53 8.06
N ALA A 187 -7.62 -8.61 8.58
CA ALA A 187 -8.13 -7.65 9.55
C ALA A 187 -7.27 -7.63 10.82
N LYS A 188 -6.89 -8.81 11.34
CA LYS A 188 -6.01 -8.94 12.52
C LYS A 188 -4.60 -8.39 12.26
N ALA A 189 -4.03 -8.62 11.07
CA ALA A 189 -2.72 -8.09 10.69
C ALA A 189 -2.69 -6.54 10.73
N MET A 190 -3.81 -5.91 10.38
CA MET A 190 -4.01 -4.46 10.46
C MET A 190 -4.73 -4.02 11.74
N GLY A 191 -4.58 -4.73 12.86
CA GLY A 191 -5.10 -4.30 14.17
C GLY A 191 -6.63 -4.18 14.31
N GLY A 192 -7.40 -4.70 13.36
CA GLY A 192 -8.87 -4.72 13.38
C GLY A 192 -9.45 -6.13 13.46
N GLY A 193 -10.64 -6.34 12.91
CA GLY A 193 -11.37 -7.61 13.05
C GLY A 193 -12.30 -7.94 11.88
N PHE A 194 -12.60 -9.22 11.72
CA PHE A 194 -13.56 -9.75 10.76
C PHE A 194 -14.86 -10.15 11.46
N THR A 195 -15.99 -9.76 10.88
CA THR A 195 -17.33 -10.15 11.35
C THR A 195 -18.13 -10.72 10.20
N ALA A 196 -18.56 -11.98 10.33
CA ALA A 196 -19.50 -12.61 9.41
C ALA A 196 -20.93 -12.12 9.68
N ILE A 197 -21.53 -11.43 8.72
CA ILE A 197 -22.89 -10.87 8.83
C ILE A 197 -23.91 -11.94 8.44
N LYS A 198 -24.77 -12.33 9.39
CA LYS A 198 -25.82 -13.34 9.19
C LYS A 198 -27.23 -12.74 9.12
N ALA A 199 -27.48 -11.63 9.80
CA ALA A 199 -28.72 -10.86 9.71
C ALA A 199 -28.48 -9.41 9.26
N PRO A 200 -29.45 -8.76 8.59
CA PRO A 200 -29.34 -7.36 8.18
C PRO A 200 -29.03 -6.37 9.33
N ALA A 201 -29.55 -6.62 10.52
CA ALA A 201 -29.36 -5.76 11.69
C ALA A 201 -27.93 -5.81 12.24
N ASP A 202 -27.20 -6.92 12.02
CA ASP A 202 -25.84 -7.09 12.51
C ASP A 202 -24.88 -6.10 11.84
N LEU A 203 -25.05 -5.86 10.53
CA LEU A 203 -24.21 -4.92 9.78
C LEU A 203 -24.44 -3.48 10.22
N ASP A 204 -25.69 -3.04 10.39
CA ASP A 204 -26.00 -1.68 10.85
C ASP A 204 -25.42 -1.43 12.25
N LYS A 205 -25.58 -2.39 13.17
CA LYS A 205 -25.00 -2.32 14.52
C LYS A 205 -23.47 -2.28 14.48
N ALA A 206 -22.84 -3.23 13.78
CA ALA A 206 -21.39 -3.38 13.79
C ALA A 206 -20.66 -2.25 13.04
N LEU A 207 -21.24 -1.74 11.94
CA LEU A 207 -20.70 -0.60 11.20
C LEU A 207 -20.78 0.69 12.03
N ARG A 208 -21.91 0.93 12.70
CA ARG A 208 -22.05 2.09 13.60
C ARG A 208 -21.06 2.03 14.77
N GLN A 209 -20.90 0.86 15.39
CA GLN A 209 -19.92 0.68 16.45
C GLN A 209 -18.50 0.94 15.94
N THR A 210 -18.13 0.38 14.79
CA THR A 210 -16.79 0.56 14.19
C THR A 210 -16.47 2.02 13.89
N LEU A 211 -17.42 2.79 13.36
CA LEU A 211 -17.21 4.22 13.13
C LEU A 211 -17.16 5.01 14.44
N ALA A 212 -18.00 4.68 15.43
CA ALA A 212 -17.97 5.31 16.75
C ALA A 212 -16.65 5.07 17.50
N ASP A 213 -16.16 3.82 17.49
CA ASP A 213 -14.86 3.43 18.05
C ASP A 213 -13.73 4.19 17.37
N ALA A 214 -13.78 4.35 16.04
CA ALA A 214 -12.80 5.15 15.31
C ALA A 214 -12.85 6.64 15.70
N GLN A 215 -14.03 7.22 15.97
CA GLN A 215 -14.13 8.60 16.48
C GLN A 215 -13.49 8.71 17.87
N ALA A 216 -13.75 7.74 18.75
CA ALA A 216 -13.25 7.72 20.13
C ALA A 216 -11.73 7.53 20.21
N GLU A 217 -11.16 6.59 19.46
CA GLU A 217 -9.71 6.37 19.40
C GLU A 217 -8.99 7.59 18.81
N MET A 218 -9.55 8.23 17.78
CA MET A 218 -8.94 9.43 17.20
C MET A 218 -9.06 10.64 18.15
N ALA A 219 -10.17 10.80 18.87
CA ALA A 219 -10.32 11.79 19.94
C ALA A 219 -9.27 11.63 21.05
N LYS A 220 -9.01 10.38 21.46
CA LYS A 220 -7.99 10.02 22.44
C LYS A 220 -6.56 10.23 21.94
N ALA A 221 -6.31 10.02 20.64
CA ALA A 221 -5.01 10.30 20.03
C ALA A 221 -4.69 11.80 19.97
N ALA A 222 -5.69 12.65 19.72
CA ALA A 222 -5.50 14.10 19.70
C ALA A 222 -5.13 14.67 21.09
N THR A 223 -5.83 14.24 22.15
CA THR A 223 -5.53 14.70 23.51
C THR A 223 -4.16 14.24 24.01
N ALA A 224 -3.65 13.10 23.54
CA ALA A 224 -2.28 12.66 23.82
C ALA A 224 -1.20 13.50 23.10
N SER A 225 -1.50 14.02 21.90
CA SER A 225 -0.56 14.86 21.12
C SER A 225 -0.39 16.28 21.67
N GLU A 226 -1.34 16.77 22.46
CA GLU A 226 -1.31 18.12 23.06
C GLU A 226 -0.50 18.19 24.38
N ALA A 227 -0.13 17.03 24.95
CA ALA A 227 0.63 16.92 26.21
C ALA A 227 2.16 16.96 26.03
N ALA A 228 2.68 17.07 24.81
CA ALA A 228 4.12 17.09 24.53
C ALA A 228 4.66 18.53 24.44
N PRO A 229 5.62 18.95 25.29
CA PRO A 229 6.18 20.30 25.24
C PRO A 229 7.11 20.49 24.02
N PRO A 230 7.11 21.68 23.39
CA PRO A 230 7.92 21.93 22.20
C PRO A 230 9.42 22.04 22.54
N ALA A 231 10.24 21.20 21.91
CA ALA A 231 11.69 21.26 22.05
C ALA A 231 12.30 22.34 21.13
N GLY A 232 12.99 23.33 21.70
CA GLY A 232 13.66 24.35 20.90
C GLY A 232 14.43 25.43 21.65
N ALA A 233 15.63 25.12 22.15
CA ALA A 233 16.71 26.09 22.39
C ALA A 233 18.09 25.38 22.51
N PRO A 234 19.20 25.92 21.98
CA PRO A 234 20.49 25.23 21.95
C PRO A 234 21.49 25.67 23.03
N ALA A 235 22.44 24.79 23.39
CA ALA A 235 23.65 25.14 24.13
C ALA A 235 24.88 24.34 23.63
N LYS A 236 26.07 24.94 23.74
CA LYS A 236 27.36 24.48 23.18
C LYS A 236 28.23 23.68 24.21
N PRO A 237 29.43 23.16 23.87
CA PRO A 237 29.93 21.90 24.46
C PRO A 237 31.04 22.02 25.52
N ALA A 238 31.21 20.94 26.29
CA ALA A 238 32.42 20.51 27.00
C ALA A 238 32.38 18.96 27.11
N THR A 239 33.32 18.19 26.54
CA THR A 239 34.70 17.89 26.99
C THR A 239 34.78 16.80 28.08
N THR A 240 35.01 15.57 27.62
CA THR A 240 35.70 14.41 28.25
C THR A 240 35.64 14.15 29.77
N ALA A 241 35.21 12.93 30.13
CA ALA A 241 36.05 11.96 30.86
C ALA A 241 35.44 10.53 30.85
N ILE A 242 36.29 9.50 30.84
CA ILE A 242 35.96 8.10 31.19
C ILE A 242 36.74 7.78 32.48
N PRO A 243 36.15 7.06 33.44
CA PRO A 243 36.78 5.79 33.85
C PRO A 243 35.78 4.64 34.07
N SER A 244 36.31 3.42 34.27
CA SER A 244 35.58 2.17 34.55
C SER A 244 36.14 1.54 35.87
N PRO A 245 35.64 0.37 36.37
CA PRO A 245 35.44 0.09 37.81
C PRO A 245 36.62 -0.62 38.52
N PRO A 246 36.59 -0.85 39.87
CA PRO A 246 35.88 -1.98 40.54
C PRO A 246 34.98 -1.53 41.75
N GLY A 247 34.29 -2.38 42.54
CA GLY A 247 34.17 -3.85 42.58
C GLY A 247 33.23 -4.43 43.69
N THR A 248 33.62 -5.57 44.26
CA THR A 248 33.02 -6.47 45.30
C THR A 248 32.94 -5.86 46.73
N ASP A 249 32.11 -6.29 47.70
CA ASP A 249 31.87 -7.69 48.14
C ASP A 249 30.65 -7.88 49.11
N ALA A 250 30.24 -9.16 49.30
CA ALA A 250 29.50 -9.84 50.40
C ALA A 250 28.41 -9.14 51.28
N GLY A 251 27.33 -9.80 51.74
CA GLY A 251 26.83 -11.15 51.45
C GLY A 251 25.61 -11.61 52.28
N LYS A 252 24.90 -12.62 51.75
CA LYS A 252 24.39 -13.84 52.41
C LYS A 252 23.35 -13.78 53.56
N THR A 253 22.09 -14.10 53.24
CA THR A 253 21.16 -15.12 53.85
C THR A 253 19.77 -14.95 53.20
N ALA A 254 18.80 -15.87 53.20
CA ALA A 254 18.70 -17.32 53.07
C ALA A 254 17.21 -17.69 53.28
N ALA A 255 16.61 -18.40 52.32
CA ALA A 255 15.44 -19.28 52.45
C ALA A 255 13.99 -18.74 52.71
N ALA A 256 13.05 -19.56 52.21
CA ALA A 256 11.63 -19.75 52.59
C ALA A 256 10.54 -18.77 52.07
N THR A 257 9.77 -19.28 51.10
CA THR A 257 8.33 -19.03 50.83
C THR A 257 7.43 -19.74 51.88
N PRO A 258 6.08 -19.60 51.90
CA PRO A 258 5.16 -18.75 51.09
C PRO A 258 4.22 -17.87 51.96
N ASP A 259 3.34 -17.03 51.37
CA ASP A 259 1.88 -17.25 51.25
C ASP A 259 1.08 -16.00 50.74
N GLU A 260 -0.16 -16.26 50.34
CA GLU A 260 -1.40 -15.45 50.42
C GLU A 260 -1.69 -14.25 49.46
N ALA A 261 -2.45 -14.60 48.40
CA ALA A 261 -3.71 -14.01 47.91
C ALA A 261 -3.87 -12.49 47.59
N ALA A 262 -4.35 -12.26 46.36
CA ALA A 262 -5.20 -11.13 45.98
C ALA A 262 -6.48 -11.66 45.26
N PRO A 263 -7.63 -10.96 45.31
CA PRO A 263 -8.94 -11.61 45.27
C PRO A 263 -9.52 -11.92 43.88
N ALA A 264 -10.50 -12.83 43.88
CA ALA A 264 -11.14 -13.39 42.69
C ALA A 264 -12.12 -12.44 41.96
N ALA A 265 -12.26 -12.65 40.65
CA ALA A 265 -13.35 -12.11 39.83
C ALA A 265 -14.64 -12.97 40.00
N PRO A 266 -15.84 -12.39 39.84
CA PRO A 266 -17.10 -13.11 40.03
C PRO A 266 -17.37 -14.16 38.93
N PRO A 267 -18.08 -15.26 39.25
CA PRO A 267 -18.30 -16.37 38.32
C PRO A 267 -19.33 -16.05 37.24
N ALA A 268 -19.12 -16.60 36.04
CA ALA A 268 -20.13 -16.66 35.00
C ALA A 268 -21.17 -17.76 35.28
N SER A 269 -22.44 -17.52 34.95
CA SER A 269 -23.49 -18.54 35.03
C SER A 269 -23.22 -19.72 34.09
N PRO A 270 -23.62 -20.95 34.49
CA PRO A 270 -23.39 -22.14 33.69
C PRO A 270 -24.32 -22.19 32.47
N ALA A 271 -23.74 -22.35 31.28
CA ALA A 271 -24.44 -22.85 30.10
C ALA A 271 -24.15 -24.35 29.95
N ASP A 272 -25.15 -25.12 29.53
CA ASP A 272 -25.11 -26.60 29.50
C ASP A 272 -23.95 -27.16 28.68
N ASN A 273 -22.92 -27.64 29.38
CA ASN A 273 -21.75 -28.24 28.78
C ASN A 273 -22.00 -29.73 28.51
N LYS A 274 -22.84 -30.04 27.51
CA LYS A 274 -22.94 -31.39 26.97
C LYS A 274 -21.62 -31.73 26.25
N PRO A 275 -20.87 -32.77 26.67
CA PRO A 275 -19.64 -33.13 25.99
C PRO A 275 -19.90 -33.44 24.51
N ALA A 276 -19.11 -32.85 23.62
CA ALA A 276 -19.07 -33.30 22.25
C ALA A 276 -18.60 -34.77 22.22
N PRO A 277 -19.22 -35.65 21.41
CA PRO A 277 -18.74 -37.03 21.27
C PRO A 277 -17.26 -37.04 20.89
N PRO A 278 -16.44 -37.94 21.46
CA PRO A 278 -15.04 -38.05 21.06
C PRO A 278 -14.98 -38.35 19.55
N ALA A 279 -14.09 -37.66 18.86
CA ALA A 279 -13.83 -37.92 17.45
C ALA A 279 -13.48 -39.41 17.26
N PRO A 280 -13.99 -40.08 16.21
CA PRO A 280 -13.76 -41.50 16.01
C PRO A 280 -12.26 -41.80 15.98
N ALA A 281 -11.84 -42.79 16.77
CA ALA A 281 -10.45 -43.18 16.89
C ALA A 281 -9.89 -43.53 15.49
N GLN A 282 -8.96 -42.71 15.01
CA GLN A 282 -8.23 -42.99 13.77
C GLN A 282 -7.45 -44.29 13.97
N PRO A 283 -7.48 -45.24 13.02
CA PRO A 283 -6.72 -46.49 13.14
C PRO A 283 -5.23 -46.19 13.26
N GLU A 284 -4.52 -46.90 14.15
CA GLU A 284 -3.14 -46.57 14.47
C GLU A 284 -2.23 -46.61 13.22
N PRO A 285 -1.47 -45.53 12.95
CA PRO A 285 -0.59 -45.44 11.80
C PRO A 285 0.56 -46.43 11.94
N ASN A 286 0.78 -47.25 10.91
CA ASN A 286 1.98 -48.10 10.82
C ASN A 286 3.15 -47.39 10.15
N VAL A 287 2.96 -46.18 9.61
CA VAL A 287 4.05 -45.39 9.04
C VAL A 287 4.04 -43.99 9.65
N VAL A 288 5.15 -43.59 10.26
CA VAL A 288 5.40 -42.24 10.79
C VAL A 288 6.66 -41.69 10.15
N LEU A 289 6.51 -40.66 9.33
CA LEU A 289 7.62 -39.97 8.68
C LEU A 289 7.81 -38.60 9.33
N SER A 290 9.06 -38.20 9.53
CA SER A 290 9.44 -36.89 10.09
C SER A 290 10.53 -36.26 9.24
N ALA A 291 10.59 -34.93 9.17
CA ALA A 291 11.53 -34.21 8.31
C ALA A 291 12.55 -33.43 9.15
N THR A 292 13.78 -33.27 8.62
CA THR A 292 14.85 -32.45 9.22
C THR A 292 15.52 -31.62 8.13
N LEU A 293 16.04 -30.43 8.46
CA LEU A 293 16.74 -29.59 7.47
C LEU A 293 18.07 -30.21 7.03
N ALA A 294 18.80 -30.81 7.99
CA ALA A 294 20.04 -31.54 7.79
C ALA A 294 20.06 -32.78 8.71
N PRO A 295 20.87 -33.83 8.41
CA PRO A 295 21.06 -34.96 9.30
C PRO A 295 21.48 -34.52 10.72
N GLY A 296 20.77 -35.02 11.74
CA GLY A 296 21.07 -34.72 13.15
C GLY A 296 20.50 -33.40 13.69
N LEU A 297 19.82 -32.58 12.87
CA LEU A 297 19.11 -31.41 13.35
C LEU A 297 17.72 -31.75 13.93
N PRO A 298 17.11 -30.85 14.72
CA PRO A 298 15.73 -31.02 15.21
C PRO A 298 14.73 -31.28 14.08
N MET A 299 13.69 -32.05 14.40
CA MET A 299 12.58 -32.30 13.49
C MET A 299 11.81 -31.00 13.21
N LEU A 300 11.36 -30.85 11.96
CA LEU A 300 10.40 -29.82 11.59
C LEU A 300 9.04 -30.14 12.23
N ASP A 301 8.38 -29.11 12.75
CA ASP A 301 7.09 -29.17 13.43
C ASP A 301 5.91 -28.84 12.51
N ALA A 302 6.13 -27.96 11.52
CA ALA A 302 5.14 -27.51 10.56
C ALA A 302 5.74 -27.19 9.17
N GLY A 303 4.88 -26.85 8.21
CA GLY A 303 5.27 -26.28 6.91
C GLY A 303 5.78 -27.28 5.86
N VAL A 304 5.92 -28.57 6.19
CA VAL A 304 6.28 -29.62 5.22
C VAL A 304 5.00 -30.16 4.57
N THR A 305 4.99 -30.24 3.24
CA THR A 305 4.01 -31.00 2.45
C THR A 305 4.62 -32.36 2.12
N TRP A 306 3.78 -33.39 2.19
CA TRP A 306 4.17 -34.79 2.09
C TRP A 306 3.28 -35.51 1.08
N GLU A 307 3.88 -36.26 0.17
CA GLU A 307 3.18 -37.12 -0.79
C GLU A 307 3.81 -38.51 -0.77
N ILE A 308 2.99 -39.55 -0.71
CA ILE A 308 3.46 -40.94 -0.64
C ILE A 308 2.85 -41.74 -1.79
N PHE A 309 3.71 -42.21 -2.69
CA PHE A 309 3.34 -42.98 -3.88
C PHE A 309 3.71 -44.45 -3.68
N LYS A 310 2.89 -45.38 -4.18
CA LYS A 310 3.30 -46.79 -4.23
C LYS A 310 4.31 -47.00 -5.35
N ILE A 311 5.33 -47.82 -5.10
CA ILE A 311 6.19 -48.36 -6.15
C ILE A 311 5.55 -49.65 -6.65
N VAL A 312 5.20 -49.69 -7.93
CA VAL A 312 4.49 -50.78 -8.60
C VAL A 312 5.29 -51.33 -9.78
N PRO A 313 5.21 -52.64 -10.08
CA PRO A 313 5.79 -53.19 -11.30
C PRO A 313 5.00 -52.73 -12.54
N THR A 314 5.70 -52.39 -13.60
CA THR A 314 5.16 -52.16 -14.94
C THR A 314 4.77 -53.50 -15.60
N PRO A 315 3.99 -53.47 -16.70
CA PRO A 315 3.79 -54.64 -17.56
C PRO A 315 5.10 -55.22 -18.14
N THR A 316 6.19 -54.46 -18.15
CA THR A 316 7.54 -54.88 -18.58
C THR A 316 8.41 -55.39 -17.43
N GLY A 317 7.88 -55.52 -16.21
CA GLY A 317 8.61 -56.00 -15.02
C GLY A 317 9.55 -54.97 -14.37
N GLN A 318 9.63 -53.75 -14.90
CA GLN A 318 10.39 -52.65 -14.28
C GLN A 318 9.59 -52.05 -13.12
N MET A 319 10.26 -51.50 -12.10
CA MET A 319 9.57 -50.84 -10.99
C MET A 319 9.39 -49.35 -11.27
N ARG A 320 8.18 -48.82 -11.06
CA ARG A 320 7.86 -47.39 -11.25
C ARG A 320 7.05 -46.82 -10.08
N GLU A 321 7.07 -45.51 -9.95
CA GLU A 321 6.11 -44.79 -9.12
C GLU A 321 4.69 -44.90 -9.72
N ALA A 322 3.67 -45.00 -8.87
CA ALA A 322 2.26 -44.94 -9.26
C ALA A 322 1.86 -43.52 -9.70
N ASP A 323 0.88 -43.42 -10.60
CA ASP A 323 0.51 -42.14 -11.25
C ASP A 323 -0.21 -41.13 -10.33
N ALA A 324 -0.60 -41.56 -9.12
CA ALA A 324 -1.24 -40.74 -8.11
C ALA A 324 -0.71 -41.10 -6.71
N PRO A 325 -0.59 -40.13 -5.78
CA PRO A 325 -0.21 -40.40 -4.41
C PRO A 325 -1.31 -41.19 -3.70
N LEU A 326 -0.92 -42.22 -2.93
CA LEU A 326 -1.83 -42.94 -2.03
C LEU A 326 -2.15 -42.14 -0.76
N TRP A 327 -1.28 -41.20 -0.41
CA TRP A 327 -1.46 -40.35 0.76
C TRP A 327 -0.82 -38.99 0.51
N VAL A 328 -1.53 -37.92 0.90
CA VAL A 328 -1.07 -36.53 0.85
C VAL A 328 -1.40 -35.88 2.18
N GLY A 329 -0.48 -35.09 2.72
CA GLY A 329 -0.69 -34.37 3.98
C GLY A 329 0.29 -33.24 4.21
N GLY A 330 0.09 -32.50 5.30
CA GLY A 330 0.94 -31.38 5.69
C GLY A 330 1.18 -31.32 7.20
N GLY A 331 2.29 -30.71 7.59
CA GLY A 331 2.77 -30.62 8.99
C GLY A 331 4.12 -31.29 9.18
N GLY A 332 4.68 -31.21 10.40
CA GLY A 332 6.02 -31.75 10.68
C GLY A 332 6.16 -33.27 10.55
N GLN A 333 5.05 -34.01 10.65
CA GLN A 333 5.02 -35.46 10.52
C GLN A 333 3.91 -35.94 9.59
N ALA A 334 4.23 -36.89 8.71
CA ALA A 334 3.23 -37.70 8.02
C ALA A 334 2.91 -38.95 8.84
N LYS A 335 1.63 -39.18 9.11
CA LYS A 335 1.11 -40.34 9.85
C LYS A 335 0.12 -41.08 8.96
N ALA A 336 0.54 -42.22 8.43
CA ALA A 336 -0.20 -42.95 7.41
C ALA A 336 -0.43 -44.41 7.82
N LYS A 337 -1.52 -44.99 7.30
CA LYS A 337 -1.74 -46.44 7.30
C LYS A 337 -1.51 -46.95 5.89
N LEU A 338 -0.39 -47.62 5.66
CA LEU A 338 0.00 -48.15 4.36
C LEU A 338 -0.01 -49.69 4.39
N PRO A 339 -0.48 -50.37 3.33
CA PRO A 339 -0.24 -51.80 3.13
C PRO A 339 1.25 -52.13 3.06
N ASP A 340 1.57 -53.42 3.08
CA ASP A 340 2.94 -53.87 2.80
C ASP A 340 3.34 -53.58 1.34
N GLY A 341 4.62 -53.27 1.16
CA GLY A 341 5.21 -52.92 -0.13
C GLY A 341 6.25 -51.80 -0.05
N ARG A 342 6.69 -51.34 -1.23
CA ARG A 342 7.64 -50.22 -1.35
C ARG A 342 6.93 -48.94 -1.78
N TYR A 343 7.40 -47.82 -1.25
CA TYR A 343 6.79 -46.51 -1.40
C TYR A 343 7.87 -45.47 -1.68
N LYS A 344 7.59 -44.53 -2.57
CA LYS A 344 8.39 -43.32 -2.75
C LYS A 344 7.69 -42.18 -2.02
N VAL A 345 8.38 -41.59 -1.07
CA VAL A 345 7.97 -40.40 -0.34
C VAL A 345 8.57 -39.20 -1.05
N GLN A 346 7.76 -38.17 -1.28
CA GLN A 346 8.19 -36.86 -1.74
C GLN A 346 7.83 -35.84 -0.66
N LEU A 347 8.75 -34.91 -0.38
CA LEU A 347 8.63 -33.89 0.66
C LEU A 347 8.95 -32.52 0.07
N THR A 348 8.15 -31.52 0.42
CA THR A 348 8.40 -30.12 0.03
C THR A 348 8.35 -29.23 1.26
N TYR A 349 9.36 -28.35 1.42
CA TYR A 349 9.43 -27.35 2.49
C TYR A 349 9.91 -26.01 1.90
N GLY A 350 8.98 -25.07 1.75
CA GLY A 350 9.22 -23.86 0.95
C GLY A 350 9.49 -24.22 -0.52
N LEU A 351 10.71 -23.96 -0.99
CA LEU A 351 11.19 -24.33 -2.32
C LEU A 351 12.16 -25.53 -2.30
N ALA A 352 12.49 -26.06 -1.12
CA ALA A 352 13.31 -27.26 -0.97
C ALA A 352 12.44 -28.51 -1.21
N THR A 353 12.95 -29.44 -2.00
CA THR A 353 12.30 -30.74 -2.23
C THR A 353 13.24 -31.89 -1.89
N ALA A 354 12.70 -32.98 -1.36
CA ALA A 354 13.45 -34.19 -1.09
C ALA A 354 12.60 -35.43 -1.39
N SER A 355 13.27 -36.58 -1.59
CA SER A 355 12.58 -37.85 -1.78
C SER A 355 13.34 -38.99 -1.12
N ALA A 356 12.61 -39.97 -0.61
CA ALA A 356 13.14 -41.16 0.02
C ALA A 356 12.27 -42.37 -0.30
N GLU A 357 12.88 -43.54 -0.44
CA GLU A 357 12.13 -44.81 -0.50
C GLU A 357 11.91 -45.38 0.91
N VAL A 358 10.74 -45.99 1.11
CA VAL A 358 10.31 -46.63 2.35
C VAL A 358 9.71 -47.99 2.02
N ALA A 359 10.18 -49.04 2.68
CA ALA A 359 9.57 -50.37 2.66
C ALA A 359 8.68 -50.53 3.91
N VAL A 360 7.51 -51.14 3.74
CA VAL A 360 6.56 -51.48 4.80
C VAL A 360 6.38 -52.98 4.79
N GLU A 361 6.70 -53.62 5.92
CA GLU A 361 6.70 -55.09 6.10
C GLU A 361 6.16 -55.42 7.50
N GLY A 362 4.83 -55.39 7.66
CA GLY A 362 4.07 -55.80 8.85
C GLY A 362 4.21 -54.92 10.11
N SER A 363 5.43 -54.47 10.42
CA SER A 363 5.79 -53.68 11.60
C SER A 363 5.57 -52.18 11.39
N ARG A 364 5.58 -51.41 12.49
CA ARG A 364 5.56 -49.95 12.45
C ARG A 364 6.90 -49.41 11.93
N VAL A 365 6.83 -48.60 10.88
CA VAL A 365 7.98 -47.95 10.24
C VAL A 365 8.06 -46.49 10.70
N GLU A 366 9.16 -46.13 11.34
CA GLU A 366 9.48 -44.73 11.66
C GLU A 366 10.72 -44.29 10.88
N ARG A 367 10.61 -43.19 10.12
CA ARG A 367 11.70 -42.72 9.27
C ARG A 367 11.84 -41.20 9.35
N THR A 368 13.06 -40.75 9.61
CA THR A 368 13.43 -39.34 9.46
C THR A 368 14.08 -39.13 8.10
N VAL A 369 13.62 -38.12 7.34
CA VAL A 369 14.17 -37.76 6.04
C VAL A 369 14.85 -36.39 6.15
N PRO A 370 16.15 -36.27 5.84
CA PRO A 370 16.80 -34.97 5.69
C PRO A 370 16.40 -34.35 4.35
N LEU A 371 15.97 -33.08 4.38
CA LEU A 371 15.64 -32.32 3.18
C LEU A 371 16.87 -31.81 2.41
N ASP A 372 18.06 -31.89 3.02
CA ASP A 372 19.27 -31.20 2.56
C ASP A 372 19.00 -29.70 2.32
N ALA A 373 18.22 -29.06 3.20
CA ALA A 373 17.70 -27.71 3.01
C ALA A 373 18.41 -26.68 3.90
N GLY A 374 18.72 -25.52 3.33
CA GLY A 374 19.16 -24.32 4.03
C GLY A 374 18.19 -23.15 3.80
N THR A 375 18.43 -22.04 4.50
CA THR A 375 17.60 -20.83 4.38
C THR A 375 18.41 -19.68 3.84
N ILE A 376 17.91 -18.98 2.82
CA ILE A 376 18.38 -17.65 2.44
C ILE A 376 17.48 -16.62 3.12
N ALA A 377 18.07 -15.69 3.87
CA ALA A 377 17.39 -14.50 4.36
C ALA A 377 18.03 -13.27 3.70
N VAL A 378 17.26 -12.52 2.92
CA VAL A 378 17.77 -11.39 2.13
C VAL A 378 17.03 -10.09 2.41
N GLU A 379 17.80 -9.02 2.52
CA GLU A 379 17.30 -7.64 2.49
C GLU A 379 17.91 -6.88 1.30
N ALA A 380 17.23 -5.81 0.88
CA ALA A 380 17.75 -4.86 -0.08
C ALA A 380 17.86 -3.50 0.60
N LEU A 381 19.03 -2.87 0.50
CA LEU A 381 19.32 -1.57 1.09
C LEU A 381 19.61 -0.53 -0.01
N LYS A 382 19.29 0.74 0.24
CA LYS A 382 19.62 1.84 -0.67
C LYS A 382 21.13 2.04 -0.83
N SER A 383 21.89 1.79 0.24
CA SER A 383 23.35 1.84 0.28
C SER A 383 23.89 0.86 1.33
N PRO A 384 25.18 0.51 1.34
CA PRO A 384 25.74 -0.44 2.32
C PRO A 384 25.49 0.03 3.76
N GLY A 385 24.72 -0.75 4.54
CA GLY A 385 24.34 -0.41 5.92
C GLY A 385 23.40 0.80 6.07
N GLY A 386 22.82 1.31 4.97
CA GLY A 386 21.84 2.40 4.98
C GLY A 386 20.40 1.90 4.98
N ASP A 387 19.45 2.82 4.74
CA ASP A 387 18.01 2.52 4.79
C ASP A 387 17.57 1.39 3.85
N PRO A 388 16.53 0.60 4.20
CA PRO A 388 15.92 -0.37 3.31
C PRO A 388 15.46 0.24 1.97
N ALA A 389 15.69 -0.50 0.88
CA ALA A 389 15.14 -0.21 -0.43
C ALA A 389 13.66 -0.65 -0.46
N VAL A 390 12.78 0.19 0.09
CA VAL A 390 11.32 -0.06 0.13
C VAL A 390 10.78 -0.30 -1.30
N GLY A 391 9.94 -1.32 -1.45
CA GLY A 391 9.46 -1.77 -2.76
C GLY A 391 10.45 -2.63 -3.54
N ALA A 392 11.52 -3.12 -2.91
CA ALA A 392 12.40 -4.12 -3.50
C ALA A 392 11.66 -5.43 -3.81
N PHE A 393 11.97 -5.99 -4.97
CA PHE A 393 11.49 -7.28 -5.43
C PHE A 393 12.67 -8.24 -5.61
N PHE A 394 12.58 -9.42 -5.01
CA PHE A 394 13.59 -10.46 -5.01
C PHE A 394 13.21 -11.58 -5.95
N THR A 395 14.16 -12.09 -6.73
CA THR A 395 14.00 -13.26 -7.58
C THR A 395 15.18 -14.19 -7.37
N LEU A 396 14.90 -15.46 -7.04
CA LEU A 396 15.90 -16.48 -6.78
C LEU A 396 15.99 -17.43 -7.98
N TYR A 397 17.20 -17.58 -8.51
CA TYR A 397 17.52 -18.49 -9.59
C TYR A 397 18.41 -19.63 -9.10
N ARG A 398 18.08 -20.87 -9.45
CA ARG A 398 18.96 -22.04 -9.32
C ARG A 398 19.96 -22.04 -10.47
N GLN A 399 21.25 -22.26 -10.16
CA GLN A 399 22.30 -22.32 -11.17
C GLN A 399 22.50 -23.78 -11.66
N GLY A 400 22.35 -24.00 -12.96
CA GLY A 400 22.54 -25.30 -13.61
C GLY A 400 23.99 -25.52 -14.09
N ALA A 401 24.33 -26.78 -14.38
CA ALA A 401 25.69 -27.21 -14.71
C ALA A 401 26.33 -26.51 -15.93
N ASN A 402 25.52 -26.00 -16.86
CA ASN A 402 25.99 -25.34 -18.09
C ASN A 402 25.82 -23.81 -18.04
N GLY A 403 25.71 -23.21 -16.85
CA GLY A 403 25.43 -21.77 -16.70
C GLY A 403 23.99 -21.37 -17.03
N THR A 404 23.12 -22.34 -17.35
CA THR A 404 21.67 -22.14 -17.41
C THR A 404 21.16 -21.71 -16.04
N ARG A 405 20.18 -20.80 -16.01
CA ARG A 405 19.53 -20.36 -14.76
C ARG A 405 18.03 -20.65 -14.82
N GLU A 406 17.55 -21.39 -13.84
CA GLU A 406 16.14 -21.67 -13.63
C GLU A 406 15.60 -20.72 -12.57
N GLU A 407 14.50 -20.03 -12.83
CA GLU A 407 13.84 -19.23 -11.80
C GLU A 407 13.00 -20.14 -10.90
N ILE A 408 13.27 -20.13 -9.59
CA ILE A 408 12.63 -21.03 -8.64
C ILE A 408 11.77 -20.31 -7.59
N GLY A 409 11.91 -18.98 -7.45
CA GLY A 409 11.17 -18.24 -6.43
C GLY A 409 11.21 -16.73 -6.62
N ARG A 410 10.18 -16.05 -6.11
CA ARG A 410 10.06 -14.58 -6.09
C ARG A 410 9.49 -14.14 -4.75
N SER A 411 9.84 -12.93 -4.30
CA SER A 411 9.25 -12.29 -3.11
C SER A 411 9.27 -10.77 -3.26
N SER A 412 8.22 -10.10 -2.77
CA SER A 412 8.18 -8.64 -2.57
C SER A 412 8.18 -8.24 -1.08
N ILE A 413 8.41 -9.21 -0.19
CA ILE A 413 8.46 -9.02 1.27
C ILE A 413 9.92 -8.81 1.66
N ALA A 414 10.20 -7.88 2.57
CA ALA A 414 11.53 -7.61 3.10
C ALA A 414 11.55 -7.83 4.64
N PRO A 415 12.49 -8.62 5.19
CA PRO A 415 13.44 -9.48 4.46
C PRO A 415 12.70 -10.63 3.77
N ALA A 416 13.15 -11.00 2.57
CA ALA A 416 12.63 -12.19 1.89
C ALA A 416 13.34 -13.44 2.44
N ILE A 417 12.56 -14.50 2.66
CA ILE A 417 13.05 -15.76 3.20
C ILE A 417 12.76 -16.86 2.17
N PHE A 418 13.79 -17.60 1.77
CA PHE A 418 13.69 -18.74 0.86
C PHE A 418 14.32 -19.97 1.49
N GLN A 419 13.52 -21.02 1.74
CA GLN A 419 14.03 -22.34 2.11
C GLN A 419 14.26 -23.13 0.82
N VAL A 420 15.50 -23.53 0.57
CA VAL A 420 15.94 -24.24 -0.65
C VAL A 420 16.92 -25.36 -0.30
N ASN A 421 17.10 -26.33 -1.20
CA ASN A 421 18.14 -27.34 -1.05
C ASN A 421 19.56 -26.72 -1.00
N SER A 422 20.55 -27.48 -0.56
CA SER A 422 21.95 -27.08 -0.63
C SER A 422 22.37 -26.93 -2.10
N GLY A 423 23.23 -25.95 -2.40
CA GLY A 423 23.56 -25.64 -3.78
C GLY A 423 24.08 -24.23 -4.03
N SER A 424 24.15 -23.87 -5.31
CA SER A 424 24.56 -22.54 -5.78
C SER A 424 23.40 -21.85 -6.51
N TYR A 425 23.17 -20.61 -6.13
CA TYR A 425 22.03 -19.80 -6.54
C TYR A 425 22.49 -18.41 -6.97
N ILE A 426 21.68 -17.75 -7.80
CA ILE A 426 21.83 -16.32 -8.10
C ILE A 426 20.59 -15.62 -7.57
N LEU A 427 20.80 -14.65 -6.69
CA LEU A 427 19.74 -13.85 -6.09
C LEU A 427 19.73 -12.47 -6.73
N ALA A 428 18.65 -12.13 -7.40
CA ALA A 428 18.43 -10.82 -7.99
C ALA A 428 17.52 -9.98 -7.10
N ALA A 429 17.88 -8.73 -6.86
CA ALA A 429 17.02 -7.74 -6.21
C ALA A 429 16.85 -6.52 -7.13
N THR A 430 15.62 -6.03 -7.25
CA THR A 430 15.27 -4.85 -8.05
C THR A 430 14.44 -3.86 -7.23
N ALA A 431 14.79 -2.57 -7.26
CA ALA A 431 13.99 -1.50 -6.67
C ALA A 431 13.98 -0.29 -7.61
N GLY A 432 12.80 0.17 -8.02
CA GLY A 432 12.66 1.19 -9.06
C GLY A 432 13.35 0.76 -10.36
N LEU A 433 14.34 1.53 -10.81
CA LEU A 433 15.18 1.21 -11.98
C LEU A 433 16.49 0.46 -11.64
N ALA A 434 16.81 0.23 -10.36
CA ALA A 434 18.02 -0.47 -9.97
C ALA A 434 17.83 -1.99 -9.97
N ARG A 435 18.90 -2.71 -10.35
CA ARG A 435 19.01 -4.18 -10.28
C ARG A 435 20.41 -4.56 -9.82
N LEU A 436 20.49 -5.51 -8.88
CA LEU A 436 21.71 -6.19 -8.49
C LEU A 436 21.49 -7.70 -8.54
N GLU A 437 22.48 -8.46 -8.99
CA GLU A 437 22.48 -9.93 -8.91
C GLU A 437 23.70 -10.39 -8.09
N THR A 438 23.47 -11.20 -7.07
CA THR A 438 24.49 -11.69 -6.14
C THR A 438 24.49 -13.22 -6.13
N PRO A 439 25.63 -13.91 -6.34
CA PRO A 439 25.72 -15.35 -6.16
C PRO A 439 25.62 -15.71 -4.67
N VAL A 440 24.83 -16.74 -4.34
CA VAL A 440 24.62 -17.22 -2.97
C VAL A 440 24.86 -18.73 -2.96
N ARG A 441 25.69 -19.21 -2.03
CA ARG A 441 25.87 -20.64 -1.76
C ARG A 441 25.08 -21.01 -0.52
N VAL A 442 24.22 -22.02 -0.64
CA VAL A 442 23.40 -22.52 0.46
C VAL A 442 23.96 -23.86 0.94
N GLU A 443 24.10 -23.99 2.24
CA GLU A 443 24.47 -25.23 2.92
C GLU A 443 23.28 -25.72 3.76
N SER A 444 23.09 -27.03 3.81
CA SER A 444 21.99 -27.64 4.57
C SER A 444 22.11 -27.31 6.07
N GLY A 445 20.96 -26.99 6.67
CA GLY A 445 20.85 -26.62 8.08
C GLY A 445 21.32 -25.20 8.43
N LYS A 446 21.89 -24.44 7.49
CA LYS A 446 22.42 -23.09 7.74
C LYS A 446 21.50 -21.99 7.21
N VAL A 447 21.61 -20.81 7.83
CA VAL A 447 20.99 -19.57 7.36
C VAL A 447 22.04 -18.70 6.69
N SER A 448 21.84 -18.42 5.40
CA SER A 448 22.66 -17.51 4.59
C SER A 448 22.00 -16.13 4.61
N VAL A 449 22.54 -15.21 5.41
CA VAL A 449 22.06 -13.82 5.47
C VAL A 449 22.76 -13.01 4.38
N VAL A 450 21.98 -12.33 3.53
CA VAL A 450 22.47 -11.59 2.37
C VAL A 450 21.92 -10.16 2.42
N SER A 451 22.80 -9.16 2.48
CA SER A 451 22.41 -7.75 2.42
C SER A 451 22.79 -7.16 1.06
N MET A 452 21.79 -6.79 0.26
CA MET A 452 21.97 -6.33 -1.13
C MET A 452 21.89 -4.81 -1.21
N ALA A 453 23.03 -4.13 -1.19
CA ALA A 453 23.11 -2.69 -1.42
C ALA A 453 22.88 -2.35 -2.90
N LEU A 454 21.67 -1.90 -3.25
CA LEU A 454 21.27 -1.58 -4.63
C LEU A 454 21.87 -0.30 -5.20
N ASN A 455 22.62 0.45 -4.39
CA ASN A 455 23.26 1.72 -4.77
C ASN A 455 22.23 2.74 -5.31
N VAL A 456 21.10 2.87 -4.62
CA VAL A 456 19.92 3.68 -4.99
C VAL A 456 19.89 4.99 -4.24
N GLY A 457 19.65 6.10 -4.94
CA GLY A 457 19.29 7.39 -4.35
C GLY A 457 17.89 7.84 -4.78
N THR A 458 17.31 8.78 -4.04
CA THR A 458 15.98 9.33 -4.34
C THR A 458 16.12 10.70 -4.99
N LEU A 459 15.66 10.88 -6.22
CA LEU A 459 15.51 12.20 -6.83
C LEU A 459 14.15 12.78 -6.43
N ALA A 460 14.14 13.94 -5.79
CA ALA A 460 12.92 14.66 -5.39
C ALA A 460 12.83 15.98 -6.15
N ILE A 461 11.93 16.06 -7.13
CA ILE A 461 11.83 17.22 -8.03
C ILE A 461 10.72 18.15 -7.51
N ARG A 462 10.96 19.46 -7.52
CA ARG A 462 9.96 20.50 -7.25
C ARG A 462 10.07 21.59 -8.30
N THR A 463 9.01 21.78 -9.08
CA THR A 463 8.98 22.81 -10.13
C THR A 463 8.23 24.04 -9.63
N LEU A 464 8.79 25.23 -9.83
CA LEU A 464 8.24 26.51 -9.35
C LEU A 464 8.05 27.49 -10.51
N ALA A 465 6.99 28.28 -10.45
CA ALA A 465 6.71 29.33 -11.43
C ALA A 465 7.74 30.47 -11.35
N ALA A 466 8.09 30.90 -10.14
CA ALA A 466 9.05 31.96 -9.85
C ALA A 466 9.90 31.57 -8.63
N PRO A 467 11.05 32.23 -8.36
CA PRO A 467 11.90 31.91 -7.20
C PRO A 467 11.18 32.03 -5.84
N THR A 468 10.19 32.93 -5.75
CA THR A 468 9.38 33.20 -4.56
C THR A 468 8.09 32.38 -4.50
N ALA A 469 7.79 31.56 -5.51
CA ALA A 469 6.55 30.79 -5.56
C ALA A 469 6.54 29.67 -4.53
N GLN A 470 5.47 29.59 -3.72
CA GLN A 470 5.30 28.54 -2.71
C GLN A 470 4.69 27.27 -3.32
N THR A 471 3.68 27.43 -4.18
CA THR A 471 2.99 26.34 -4.86
C THR A 471 3.86 25.76 -5.97
N ALA A 472 3.99 24.43 -6.00
CA ALA A 472 4.73 23.74 -7.03
C ALA A 472 3.84 23.39 -8.24
N LEU A 473 4.39 23.57 -9.44
CA LEU A 473 3.70 23.39 -10.71
C LEU A 473 3.56 21.90 -11.07
N PRO A 474 2.42 21.46 -11.64
CA PRO A 474 2.23 20.10 -12.13
C PRO A 474 2.95 19.90 -13.48
N ALA A 475 4.26 20.07 -13.49
CA ALA A 475 5.10 19.92 -14.68
C ALA A 475 5.26 18.46 -15.09
N TRP A 476 5.61 18.24 -16.35
CA TRP A 476 5.98 16.93 -16.89
C TRP A 476 7.49 16.80 -16.89
N HIS A 477 7.99 15.68 -16.38
CA HIS A 477 9.42 15.38 -16.31
C HIS A 477 9.75 14.14 -17.11
N ARG A 478 10.90 14.17 -17.79
CA ARG A 478 11.48 13.05 -18.52
C ARG A 478 12.94 12.91 -18.09
N LEU A 479 13.29 11.76 -17.53
CA LEU A 479 14.69 11.43 -17.26
C LEU A 479 15.24 10.56 -18.37
N PHE A 480 16.49 10.82 -18.74
CA PHE A 480 17.26 10.01 -19.67
C PHE A 480 18.60 9.65 -19.04
N ALA A 481 19.21 8.57 -19.50
CA ALA A 481 20.60 8.26 -19.18
C ALA A 481 21.52 9.41 -19.65
N GLU A 482 22.67 9.58 -19.00
CA GLU A 482 23.70 10.50 -19.45
C GLU A 482 24.10 10.21 -20.91
N GLY A 483 24.32 11.27 -21.70
CA GLY A 483 24.65 11.17 -23.13
C GLY A 483 23.52 10.73 -24.07
N ALA A 484 22.34 10.35 -23.57
CA ALA A 484 21.22 9.93 -24.41
C ALA A 484 20.72 11.07 -25.31
N ASN A 485 20.57 10.81 -26.61
CA ASN A 485 19.99 11.74 -27.59
C ASN A 485 18.47 11.51 -27.74
N PRO A 486 17.58 12.39 -27.23
CA PRO A 486 16.13 12.17 -27.27
C PRO A 486 15.50 12.19 -28.67
N ALA A 487 16.23 12.64 -29.70
CA ALA A 487 15.77 12.61 -31.09
C ALA A 487 16.06 11.27 -31.79
N ALA A 488 16.92 10.42 -31.21
CA ALA A 488 17.21 9.10 -31.75
C ALA A 488 16.10 8.10 -31.44
N LYS A 489 15.88 7.10 -32.31
CA LYS A 489 14.88 6.04 -32.11
C LYS A 489 15.07 5.23 -30.81
N ALA A 490 16.31 5.16 -30.32
CA ALA A 490 16.67 4.52 -29.04
C ALA A 490 16.68 5.49 -27.84
N GLY A 491 16.50 6.80 -28.06
CA GLY A 491 16.58 7.87 -27.06
C GLY A 491 15.34 8.00 -26.18
N ALA A 492 14.62 6.91 -25.91
CA ALA A 492 13.45 6.93 -25.05
C ALA A 492 13.84 7.34 -23.61
N PRO A 493 13.01 8.11 -22.89
CA PRO A 493 13.27 8.41 -21.49
C PRO A 493 13.19 7.14 -20.64
N LEU A 494 14.10 7.01 -19.68
CA LEU A 494 14.11 5.96 -18.67
C LEU A 494 12.82 5.95 -17.86
N VAL A 495 12.29 7.15 -17.57
CA VAL A 495 11.04 7.33 -16.85
C VAL A 495 10.39 8.68 -17.19
N ARG A 496 9.06 8.71 -17.10
CA ARG A 496 8.24 9.92 -17.23
C ARG A 496 7.50 10.13 -15.91
N LEU A 497 7.55 11.33 -15.38
CA LEU A 497 6.88 11.72 -14.13
C LEU A 497 6.02 12.95 -14.37
N SER A 498 5.00 13.16 -13.55
CA SER A 498 4.20 14.38 -13.54
C SER A 498 3.59 14.62 -12.18
N GLY A 499 3.23 15.87 -11.90
CA GLY A 499 2.65 16.30 -10.63
C GLY A 499 3.51 17.37 -9.94
N ALA A 500 3.03 17.88 -8.81
CA ALA A 500 3.62 19.06 -8.17
C ALA A 500 5.00 18.79 -7.52
N SER A 501 5.25 17.59 -6.99
CA SER A 501 6.53 17.25 -6.36
C SER A 501 6.85 15.75 -6.45
N PRO A 502 7.10 15.21 -7.66
CA PRO A 502 7.36 13.78 -7.83
C PRO A 502 8.70 13.38 -7.20
N ARG A 503 8.72 12.17 -6.63
CA ARG A 503 9.91 11.50 -6.11
C ARG A 503 10.13 10.20 -6.86
N ILE A 504 11.38 9.85 -7.12
CA ILE A 504 11.73 8.57 -7.75
C ILE A 504 13.05 8.03 -7.22
N ASP A 505 13.09 6.72 -6.99
CA ASP A 505 14.31 5.99 -6.65
C ASP A 505 15.02 5.53 -7.93
N LEU A 506 16.30 5.89 -8.04
CA LEU A 506 17.18 5.70 -9.19
C LEU A 506 18.51 5.10 -8.73
N PRO A 507 19.21 4.32 -9.58
CA PRO A 507 20.62 4.04 -9.37
C PRO A 507 21.43 5.33 -9.15
N ALA A 508 22.49 5.26 -8.37
CA ALA A 508 23.42 6.38 -8.24
C ALA A 508 24.16 6.59 -9.57
N GLY A 509 24.29 7.85 -9.96
CA GLY A 509 24.82 8.24 -11.26
C GLY A 509 24.25 9.55 -11.76
N THR A 510 24.65 9.91 -12.98
CA THR A 510 24.29 11.17 -13.62
C THR A 510 23.17 10.96 -14.64
N TYR A 511 22.21 11.88 -14.67
CA TYR A 511 21.02 11.80 -15.51
C TYR A 511 20.76 13.13 -16.20
N ARG A 512 20.24 13.05 -17.43
CA ARG A 512 19.64 14.21 -18.10
C ARG A 512 18.19 14.31 -17.66
N LEU A 513 17.86 15.34 -16.87
CA LEU A 513 16.50 15.69 -16.51
C LEU A 513 15.96 16.74 -17.49
N GLU A 514 14.77 16.49 -18.02
CA GLU A 514 14.05 17.43 -18.86
C GLU A 514 12.66 17.71 -18.28
N THR A 515 12.37 18.98 -18.05
CA THR A 515 11.13 19.46 -17.46
C THR A 515 10.35 20.28 -18.48
N VAL A 516 9.07 19.98 -18.66
CA VAL A 516 8.18 20.62 -19.62
C VAL A 516 6.92 21.11 -18.91
N TYR A 517 6.60 22.40 -19.08
CA TYR A 517 5.38 22.99 -18.57
C TYR A 517 4.89 24.06 -19.56
N GLY A 518 3.73 23.82 -20.18
CA GLY A 518 3.29 24.64 -21.31
C GLY A 518 4.23 24.53 -22.50
N ALA A 519 4.62 25.69 -23.04
CA ALA A 519 5.66 25.79 -24.06
C ALA A 519 7.09 25.82 -23.48
N ILE A 520 7.24 25.89 -22.15
CA ILE A 520 8.55 26.01 -21.49
C ILE A 520 9.21 24.63 -21.41
N ARG A 521 10.49 24.57 -21.76
CA ARG A 521 11.35 23.39 -21.67
C ARG A 521 12.66 23.74 -20.96
N ASP A 522 12.89 23.14 -19.80
CA ASP A 522 14.15 23.19 -19.06
C ASP A 522 14.87 21.84 -19.20
N VAL A 523 16.20 21.87 -19.33
CA VAL A 523 17.05 20.69 -19.53
C VAL A 523 18.29 20.83 -18.67
N ARG A 524 18.52 19.84 -17.81
CA ARG A 524 19.58 19.86 -16.80
C ARG A 524 20.29 18.52 -16.70
N THR A 525 21.50 18.55 -16.18
CA THR A 525 22.22 17.37 -15.70
C THR A 525 22.05 17.32 -14.19
N VAL A 526 21.57 16.19 -13.67
CA VAL A 526 21.35 15.95 -12.22
C VAL A 526 22.15 14.73 -11.79
N SER A 527 22.76 14.76 -10.60
CA SER A 527 23.60 13.67 -10.08
C SER A 527 22.98 13.08 -8.82
N VAL A 528 22.61 11.81 -8.86
CA VAL A 528 21.96 11.09 -7.75
C VAL A 528 23.02 10.31 -6.98
N ALA A 529 23.12 10.55 -5.68
CA ALA A 529 24.00 9.79 -4.78
C ALA A 529 23.23 8.68 -4.04
N ALA A 530 23.83 7.50 -3.90
CA ALA A 530 23.22 6.38 -3.19
C ALA A 530 22.94 6.70 -1.71
N GLY A 531 21.85 6.13 -1.18
CA GLY A 531 21.39 6.34 0.19
C GLY A 531 20.92 7.76 0.50
N ARG A 532 20.88 8.68 -0.48
CA ARG A 532 20.52 10.10 -0.27
C ARG A 532 19.31 10.52 -1.07
N THR A 533 18.53 11.43 -0.51
CA THR A 533 17.58 12.23 -1.30
C THR A 533 18.32 13.41 -1.92
N THR A 534 18.23 13.55 -3.24
CA THR A 534 18.75 14.68 -4.02
C THR A 534 17.57 15.59 -4.36
N PRO A 535 17.43 16.77 -3.72
CA PRO A 535 16.36 17.71 -4.03
C PRO A 535 16.72 18.59 -5.23
N GLU A 536 15.89 18.55 -6.28
CA GLU A 536 16.03 19.40 -7.47
C GLU A 536 14.89 20.43 -7.53
N ASN A 537 15.22 21.68 -7.20
CA ASN A 537 14.29 22.80 -7.31
C ASN A 537 14.48 23.48 -8.67
N ILE A 538 13.45 23.44 -9.51
CA ILE A 538 13.47 23.95 -10.88
C ILE A 538 12.56 25.17 -10.97
N THR A 539 13.14 26.35 -11.13
CA THR A 539 12.39 27.57 -11.44
C THR A 539 12.32 27.76 -12.95
N LEU A 540 11.11 27.89 -13.49
CA LEU A 540 10.88 28.03 -14.94
C LEU A 540 10.74 29.49 -15.40
N ASP A 541 10.52 30.42 -14.46
CA ASP A 541 10.03 31.77 -14.72
C ASP A 541 8.71 31.75 -15.52
N ALA A 542 7.82 30.82 -15.19
CA ALA A 542 6.58 30.57 -15.90
C ALA A 542 5.48 31.57 -15.50
N GLY A 543 4.78 32.13 -16.48
CA GLY A 543 3.54 32.88 -16.28
C GLY A 543 2.44 32.40 -17.23
N GLU A 544 1.20 32.72 -16.89
CA GLU A 544 0.01 32.34 -17.65
C GLU A 544 -0.61 33.56 -18.35
N ALA A 545 -0.98 33.42 -19.63
CA ALA A 545 -1.78 34.40 -20.36
C ALA A 545 -3.09 33.76 -20.83
N LYS A 546 -4.21 34.32 -20.38
CA LYS A 546 -5.57 33.95 -20.81
C LYS A 546 -6.09 35.01 -21.77
N ILE A 547 -6.49 34.61 -22.96
CA ILE A 547 -6.90 35.54 -24.00
C ILE A 547 -8.43 35.55 -24.12
N THR A 548 -9.05 36.68 -23.82
CA THR A 548 -10.47 36.90 -24.06
C THR A 548 -10.65 37.48 -25.46
N LEU A 549 -11.42 36.79 -26.31
CA LEU A 549 -11.77 37.27 -27.64
C LEU A 549 -13.00 38.21 -27.58
N PRO A 550 -13.08 39.25 -28.45
CA PRO A 550 -14.02 40.39 -28.30
C PRO A 550 -15.52 40.07 -28.45
N SER A 551 -15.90 38.81 -28.59
CA SER A 551 -17.29 38.34 -28.62
C SER A 551 -17.61 37.33 -27.51
N GLY A 552 -16.68 37.11 -26.56
CA GLY A 552 -16.87 36.41 -25.27
C GLY A 552 -17.21 34.91 -25.33
N LYS A 553 -17.58 34.36 -26.49
CA LYS A 553 -18.03 32.97 -26.69
C LYS A 553 -17.67 32.35 -28.05
N GLN A 554 -16.88 33.02 -28.88
CA GLN A 554 -16.51 32.49 -30.21
C GLN A 554 -15.15 31.81 -30.15
N ASP A 555 -15.07 30.59 -30.65
CA ASP A 555 -13.79 29.91 -30.87
C ASP A 555 -12.87 30.77 -31.75
N GLY A 556 -11.61 30.86 -31.36
CA GLY A 556 -10.54 31.36 -32.21
C GLY A 556 -9.33 30.44 -32.20
N VAL A 557 -8.36 30.75 -33.04
CA VAL A 557 -7.00 30.21 -32.97
C VAL A 557 -6.06 31.37 -32.72
N CYS A 558 -5.38 31.34 -31.58
CA CYS A 558 -4.35 32.28 -31.19
C CYS A 558 -2.97 31.63 -31.34
N ALA A 559 -1.99 32.42 -31.77
CA ALA A 559 -0.59 32.04 -31.93
C ALA A 559 0.29 33.09 -31.26
N VAL A 560 1.34 32.66 -30.57
CA VAL A 560 2.30 33.53 -29.89
C VAL A 560 3.66 33.43 -30.57
N TYR A 561 4.31 34.57 -30.78
CA TYR A 561 5.60 34.74 -31.43
C TYR A 561 6.55 35.51 -30.50
N GLU A 562 7.86 35.38 -30.72
CA GLU A 562 8.86 36.27 -30.08
C GLU A 562 8.57 37.72 -30.44
N ALA A 563 8.70 38.64 -29.47
CA ALA A 563 8.44 40.06 -29.70
C ALA A 563 9.36 40.65 -30.77
N GLY A 564 8.76 41.28 -31.79
CA GLY A 564 9.48 41.85 -32.93
C GLY A 564 9.99 40.82 -33.95
N GLY A 565 9.59 39.55 -33.84
CA GLY A 565 9.98 38.49 -34.77
C GLY A 565 9.41 38.66 -36.18
N GLU A 566 10.09 38.09 -37.18
CA GLU A 566 9.60 38.07 -38.56
C GLU A 566 8.31 37.24 -38.67
N ARG A 567 7.28 37.79 -39.33
CA ARG A 567 5.93 37.19 -39.40
C ARG A 567 5.85 35.89 -40.23
N ALA A 568 6.93 35.51 -40.90
CA ALA A 568 7.09 34.22 -41.57
C ALA A 568 7.63 33.12 -40.64
N ALA A 569 8.12 33.47 -39.45
CA ALA A 569 8.58 32.50 -38.46
C ALA A 569 7.43 31.62 -37.95
N SER A 570 7.77 30.37 -37.57
CA SER A 570 6.80 29.51 -36.88
C SER A 570 6.51 30.06 -35.48
N PRO A 571 5.25 30.10 -35.02
CA PRO A 571 4.94 30.55 -33.67
C PRO A 571 5.50 29.59 -32.62
N LEU A 572 5.82 30.14 -31.45
CA LEU A 572 6.27 29.40 -30.27
C LEU A 572 5.22 28.40 -29.79
N VAL A 573 3.95 28.81 -29.83
CA VAL A 573 2.81 28.01 -29.39
C VAL A 573 1.52 28.49 -30.06
N ARG A 574 0.56 27.59 -30.23
CA ARG A 574 -0.81 27.88 -30.66
C ARG A 574 -1.80 27.32 -29.64
N ALA A 575 -2.86 28.06 -29.37
CA ALA A 575 -4.00 27.60 -28.57
C ALA A 575 -5.30 27.97 -29.28
N ALA A 576 -6.33 27.13 -29.11
CA ALA A 576 -7.63 27.31 -29.76
C ALA A 576 -8.77 27.12 -28.77
N GLY A 577 -9.92 27.75 -29.05
CA GLY A 577 -11.11 27.74 -28.21
C GLY A 577 -11.63 29.14 -27.92
N GLY A 578 -12.61 29.25 -27.01
CA GLY A 578 -13.22 30.53 -26.62
C GLY A 578 -12.37 31.40 -25.67
N GLU A 579 -11.50 30.78 -24.88
CA GLU A 579 -10.50 31.46 -24.03
C GLU A 579 -9.13 30.79 -24.24
N PRO A 580 -8.38 31.12 -25.32
CA PRO A 580 -7.07 30.54 -25.56
C PRO A 580 -6.10 30.83 -24.41
N HIS A 581 -5.52 29.77 -23.84
CA HIS A 581 -4.65 29.83 -22.67
C HIS A 581 -3.21 29.46 -23.05
N PHE A 582 -2.25 30.25 -22.60
CA PHE A 582 -0.83 30.10 -22.86
C PHE A 582 -0.03 30.06 -21.56
N ILE A 583 0.93 29.16 -21.49
CA ILE A 583 1.89 29.05 -20.39
C ILE A 583 3.29 29.23 -21.01
N LEU A 584 3.94 30.32 -20.64
CA LEU A 584 5.13 30.87 -21.30
C LEU A 584 6.16 31.30 -20.26
N LYS A 585 7.42 31.46 -20.68
CA LYS A 585 8.44 32.09 -19.83
C LYS A 585 8.12 33.58 -19.68
N ALA A 586 8.57 34.22 -18.60
CA ALA A 586 8.45 35.65 -18.41
C ALA A 586 9.20 36.41 -19.51
N GLY A 587 8.54 37.41 -20.09
CA GLY A 587 9.01 38.08 -21.30
C GLY A 587 7.91 38.88 -21.99
N ARG A 588 8.25 39.48 -23.14
CA ARG A 588 7.30 40.13 -24.04
C ARG A 588 7.12 39.27 -25.28
N TYR A 589 5.90 39.19 -25.79
CA TYR A 589 5.56 38.37 -26.94
C TYR A 589 4.51 39.05 -27.83
N ASP A 590 4.57 38.77 -29.12
CA ASP A 590 3.54 39.16 -30.08
C ASP A 590 2.45 38.09 -30.15
N LEU A 591 1.20 38.48 -29.93
CA LEU A 591 0.03 37.63 -30.01
C LEU A 591 -0.72 37.91 -31.33
N GLU A 592 -1.06 36.86 -32.08
CA GLU A 592 -1.98 36.95 -33.22
C GLU A 592 -3.15 35.97 -33.06
N CYS A 593 -4.39 36.47 -33.11
CA CYS A 593 -5.60 35.69 -32.96
C CYS A 593 -6.55 35.84 -34.15
N ARG A 594 -6.99 34.71 -34.72
CA ARG A 594 -8.05 34.65 -35.75
C ARG A 594 -9.32 34.11 -35.13
N ALA A 595 -10.43 34.85 -35.23
CA ALA A 595 -11.74 34.37 -34.82
C ALA A 595 -12.31 33.46 -35.92
N LYS A 596 -12.98 32.36 -35.54
CA LYS A 596 -13.51 31.34 -36.47
C LYS A 596 -14.51 31.88 -37.50
N ASN A 597 -15.18 32.99 -37.19
CA ASN A 597 -16.13 33.69 -38.06
C ASN A 597 -15.52 34.82 -38.91
N LYS A 598 -14.26 35.21 -38.64
CA LYS A 598 -13.51 36.24 -39.38
C LYS A 598 -12.03 35.82 -39.49
N PRO A 599 -11.71 34.72 -40.20
CA PRO A 599 -10.34 34.19 -40.25
C PRO A 599 -9.35 35.13 -40.95
N ASP A 600 -9.81 35.91 -41.92
CA ASP A 600 -8.97 36.80 -42.75
C ASP A 600 -8.61 38.13 -42.07
N ALA A 601 -9.18 38.40 -40.90
CA ALA A 601 -8.92 39.60 -40.09
C ALA A 601 -8.24 39.23 -38.76
N PRO A 602 -6.93 38.90 -38.77
CA PRO A 602 -6.19 38.56 -37.54
C PRO A 602 -6.05 39.78 -36.63
N ARG A 603 -6.45 39.62 -35.36
CA ARG A 603 -6.25 40.59 -34.27
C ARG A 603 -4.85 40.42 -33.71
N ARG A 604 -4.17 41.52 -33.35
CA ARG A 604 -2.80 41.51 -32.82
C ARG A 604 -2.68 42.34 -31.55
N ALA A 605 -1.82 41.92 -30.63
CA ALA A 605 -1.44 42.67 -29.43
C ALA A 605 -0.04 42.24 -28.94
N GLU A 606 0.66 43.13 -28.23
CA GLU A 606 1.79 42.73 -27.38
C GLU A 606 1.22 42.16 -26.06
N ILE A 607 1.73 41.01 -25.61
CA ILE A 607 1.46 40.48 -24.28
C ILE A 607 2.76 40.45 -23.46
N VAL A 608 2.64 40.76 -22.18
CA VAL A 608 3.75 40.70 -21.21
C VAL A 608 3.43 39.61 -20.21
N ILE A 609 4.30 38.62 -20.14
CA ILE A 609 4.24 37.48 -19.20
C ILE A 609 5.14 37.80 -18.01
N VAL A 610 4.60 37.66 -16.81
CA VAL A 610 5.32 37.85 -15.54
C VAL A 610 5.36 36.51 -14.82
N ALA A 611 6.52 36.15 -14.26
CA ALA A 611 6.72 34.88 -13.60
C ALA A 611 5.83 34.75 -12.35
N GLY A 612 5.05 33.67 -12.26
CA GLY A 612 4.11 33.41 -11.17
C GLY A 612 2.76 34.12 -11.29
N GLU A 613 2.54 34.94 -12.32
CA GLU A 613 1.26 35.65 -12.52
C GLU A 613 0.37 34.97 -13.56
N VAL A 614 -0.94 35.14 -13.39
CA VAL A 614 -1.97 34.80 -14.38
C VAL A 614 -2.58 36.09 -14.90
N LYS A 615 -2.35 36.42 -16.17
CA LYS A 615 -2.82 37.67 -16.78
C LYS A 615 -3.89 37.41 -17.84
N THR A 616 -5.09 37.92 -17.61
CA THR A 616 -6.13 37.96 -18.65
C THR A 616 -5.91 39.17 -19.55
N THR A 617 -5.82 38.93 -20.86
CA THR A 617 -5.70 39.97 -21.88
C THR A 617 -6.96 39.97 -22.75
N ASN A 618 -7.70 41.07 -22.69
CA ASN A 618 -8.85 41.29 -23.57
C ASN A 618 -8.35 41.85 -24.91
N LEU A 619 -8.53 41.09 -25.99
CA LEU A 619 -8.38 41.66 -27.33
C LEU A 619 -9.65 42.47 -27.62
N GLY A 620 -9.52 43.80 -27.66
CA GLY A 620 -10.60 44.72 -28.01
C GLY A 620 -11.13 44.53 -29.44
N GLU A 621 -12.20 45.25 -29.78
CA GLU A 621 -12.86 45.22 -31.11
C GLU A 621 -11.99 45.68 -32.29
#